data_AF-A0A2V5WAJ1-F1
#
_entry.id   AF-A0A2V5WAJ1-F1
#
_cell.length_a   1.000
_cell.length_b   1.000
_cell.length_c   1.000
_cell.angle_alpha   90.00
_cell.angle_beta   90.00
_cell.angle_gamma   90.00
#
_symmetry.space_group_name_H-M   'P 1'
#
loop_
_entity.id
_entity.type
_entity.pdbx_description
1 polymer ?
#
loop_
_entity_poly.entity_id
_entity_poly.type
_entity_poly.pdbx_seq_one_letter_code
_entity_poly.pdbx_strand_id
1 'polypeptide(L)' 'MTEGQSTPVRLLGVEAGGTSTIAVMEEWDGNGRREIIAGPANLRLLTDSQLSRHFRTIANGLPRPDAVAIGMAGAKRR' A
#
# COMPACT_ATOMS: atom_id res chain seq x y z
N MET A 1 19.23 -3.82 32.20
CA MET A 1 17.85 -4.09 31.76
C MET A 1 17.83 -3.74 30.27
N THR A 2 17.98 -4.73 29.40
CA THR A 2 17.89 -4.52 27.95
C THR A 2 16.42 -4.34 27.62
N GLU A 3 16.06 -3.16 27.11
CA GLU A 3 14.75 -2.90 26.50
C GLU A 3 14.43 -4.04 25.54
N GLY A 4 13.33 -4.75 25.78
CA GLY A 4 12.87 -5.80 24.88
C GLY A 4 12.58 -5.16 23.54
N GLN A 5 13.34 -5.50 22.50
CA GLN A 5 13.11 -4.97 21.16
C GLN A 5 11.74 -5.47 20.68
N SER A 6 10.78 -4.56 20.65
CA SER A 6 9.49 -4.74 19.98
C SER A 6 9.75 -5.05 18.50
N THR A 7 9.00 -5.98 17.91
CA THR A 7 8.98 -6.08 16.45
C THR A 7 8.31 -4.82 15.90
N PRO A 8 8.93 -4.06 14.98
CA PRO A 8 8.34 -2.84 14.45
C PRO A 8 7.06 -3.14 13.69
N VAL A 9 6.05 -2.29 13.86
CA VAL A 9 4.75 -2.43 13.20
C VAL A 9 4.83 -1.80 11.81
N ARG A 10 4.47 -2.55 10.77
CA ARG A 10 4.55 -2.11 9.37
C ARG A 10 3.21 -1.59 8.89
N LEU A 11 3.16 -0.30 8.59
CA LEU A 11 1.97 0.39 8.11
C LEU A 11 2.12 0.66 6.61
N LEU A 12 1.12 0.30 5.82
CA LEU A 12 1.09 0.55 4.38
C LEU A 12 -0.01 1.56 4.03
N GLY A 13 0.39 2.71 3.50
CA GLY A 13 -0.51 3.68 2.85
C GLY A 13 -0.49 3.51 1.34
N VAL A 14 -1.66 3.49 0.70
CA VAL A 14 -1.79 3.42 -0.76
C VAL A 14 -2.72 4.52 -1.27
N GLU A 15 -2.22 5.35 -2.18
CA GLU A 15 -3.00 6.30 -2.97
C GLU A 15 -3.10 5.79 -4.41
N ALA A 16 -4.28 5.30 -4.80
CA ALA A 16 -4.56 4.75 -6.12
C ALA A 16 -5.32 5.77 -6.99
N GLY A 17 -4.60 6.47 -7.85
CA GLY A 17 -5.12 7.53 -8.72
C GLY A 17 -5.51 7.05 -10.13
N GLY A 18 -6.00 7.99 -10.93
CA GLY A 18 -6.32 7.76 -12.34
C GLY A 18 -5.10 7.68 -13.27
N THR A 19 -3.93 8.13 -12.81
CA THR A 19 -2.67 8.19 -13.56
C THR A 19 -1.57 7.33 -12.94
N SER A 20 -1.50 7.31 -11.61
CA SER A 20 -0.48 6.59 -10.85
C SER A 20 -1.07 5.99 -9.58
N THR A 21 -0.36 5.02 -9.02
CA THR A 21 -0.55 4.51 -7.66
C THR A 21 0.72 4.73 -6.88
N ILE A 22 0.62 5.32 -5.69
CA ILE A 22 1.76 5.50 -4.77
C ILE A 22 1.50 4.61 -3.55
N ALA A 23 2.44 3.73 -3.23
CA ALA A 23 2.40 2.87 -2.05
C ALA A 23 3.61 3.16 -1.16
N VAL A 24 3.36 3.59 0.08
CA VAL A 24 4.38 3.90 1.07
C VAL A 24 4.23 2.96 2.27
N MET A 25 5.31 2.25 2.60
CA MET A 25 5.41 1.44 3.80
C MET A 25 6.34 2.11 4.80
N GLU A 26 5.89 2.24 6.04
CA GLU A 26 6.68 2.76 7.16
C GLU A 26 6.62 1.81 8.36
N GLU A 27 7.70 1.77 9.13
CA GLU A 27 7.79 1.07 10.40
C GLU A 27 7.52 2.02 11.58
N TRP A 28 6.48 1.74 12.36
CA TRP A 28 6.27 2.37 13.66
C TRP A 28 7.18 1.72 14.70
N ASP A 29 7.83 2.55 15.52
CA ASP A 29 8.88 2.11 16.47
C ASP A 29 10.11 1.49 15.77
N GLY A 30 10.30 1.82 14.49
CA GLY A 30 11.43 1.42 13.65
C GLY A 30 11.87 2.57 12.72
N ASN A 31 12.80 2.28 11.81
CA ASN A 31 13.34 3.26 10.84
C ASN A 31 13.17 2.83 9.38
N GLY A 32 12.41 1.75 9.11
CA GLY A 32 12.15 1.28 7.76
C GLY A 32 11.15 2.16 7.01
N ARG A 33 11.52 2.65 5.82
CA ARG A 33 10.60 3.22 4.84
C ARG A 33 10.84 2.63 3.46
N ARG A 34 9.77 2.32 2.72
CA ARG A 34 9.81 1.90 1.31
C ARG A 34 8.70 2.58 0.52
N GLU A 35 8.98 2.91 -0.73
CA GLU A 35 8.02 3.56 -1.62
C GLU A 35 8.02 2.88 -2.98
N ILE A 36 6.83 2.63 -3.53
CA ILE A 36 6.62 2.09 -4.86
C ILE A 36 5.66 3.02 -5.61
N ILE A 37 6.09 3.47 -6.78
CA ILE A 37 5.25 4.18 -7.75
C ILE A 37 4.88 3.20 -8.86
N ALA A 38 3.59 3.02 -9.09
CA ALA A 38 3.05 2.13 -10.09
C ALA A 38 2.04 2.85 -11.00
N GLY A 39 1.55 2.13 -12.01
CA GLY A 39 0.54 2.62 -12.94
C GLY A 39 -0.82 2.96 -12.29
N PRO A 40 -1.80 3.38 -13.10
CA PRO A 40 -3.10 3.83 -12.62
C PRO A 40 -3.92 2.70 -11.97
N ALA A 41 -4.78 3.06 -11.02
CA ALA A 41 -5.69 2.13 -10.35
C ALA A 41 -7.03 2.80 -10.00
N ASN A 42 -7.80 3.14 -11.03
CA ASN A 42 -9.14 3.71 -10.87
C ASN A 42 -10.20 2.59 -10.81
N LEU A 43 -10.97 2.55 -9.73
CA LEU A 43 -11.98 1.51 -9.47
C LEU A 43 -13.07 1.42 -10.55
N ARG A 44 -13.31 2.51 -11.29
CA ARG A 44 -14.34 2.55 -12.35
C ARG A 44 -13.82 2.20 -13.74
N LEU A 45 -12.49 2.17 -13.92
CA LEU A 45 -11.86 1.97 -15.23
C LEU A 45 -11.14 0.62 -15.37
N LEU A 46 -10.83 -0.03 -14.25
CA LEU A 46 -10.20 -1.34 -14.21
C LEU A 46 -11.19 -2.40 -13.74
N THR A 47 -11.03 -3.62 -14.24
CA THR A 47 -11.71 -4.80 -13.73
C THR A 47 -11.12 -5.23 -12.38
N ASP A 48 -11.87 -6.01 -11.61
CA ASP A 48 -11.39 -6.62 -10.35
C ASP A 48 -10.12 -7.46 -10.54
N SER A 49 -10.00 -8.15 -11.68
CA SER A 49 -8.81 -8.94 -12.02
C SER A 49 -7.59 -8.07 -12.32
N GLN A 50 -7.79 -6.93 -13.00
CA GLN A 50 -6.73 -5.95 -13.25
C GLN A 50 -6.27 -5.28 -11.94
N LEU A 51 -7.21 -4.86 -11.09
CA LEU A 51 -6.90 -4.30 -9.76
C LEU A 51 -6.16 -5.32 -8.89
N SER A 52 -6.64 -6.56 -8.83
CA SER A 52 -6.01 -7.62 -8.06
C SER A 52 -4.57 -7.89 -8.54
N ARG A 53 -4.35 -7.93 -9.85
CA ARG A 53 -3.01 -8.10 -10.42
C ARG A 53 -2.10 -6.91 -10.08
N HIS A 54 -2.63 -5.69 -10.20
CA HIS A 54 -1.89 -4.47 -9.89
C HIS A 54 -1.42 -4.43 -8.44
N PHE A 55 -2.31 -4.66 -7.48
CA PHE A 55 -1.96 -4.67 -6.06
C PHE A 55 -1.04 -5.82 -5.68
N ARG A 56 -1.13 -6.99 -6.34
CA ARG A 56 -0.16 -8.08 -6.14
C ARG A 56 1.25 -7.70 -6.61
N THR A 57 1.36 -7.00 -7.74
CA THR A 57 2.67 -6.50 -8.21
C THR A 57 3.30 -5.55 -7.20
N ILE A 58 2.52 -4.64 -6.62
CA ILE A 58 2.98 -3.75 -5.54
C ILE A 58 3.39 -4.56 -4.30
N ALA A 59 2.53 -5.50 -3.87
CA ALA A 59 2.78 -6.32 -2.69
C ALA A 59 4.07 -7.16 -2.81
N ASN A 60 4.43 -7.62 -4.01
CA ASN A 60 5.67 -8.36 -4.23
C ASN A 60 6.95 -7.52 -3.97
N GLY A 61 6.85 -6.19 -3.99
CA GLY A 61 7.96 -5.29 -3.69
C GLY A 61 8.06 -4.87 -2.21
N LEU A 62 7.10 -5.27 -1.38
CA LEU A 62 6.97 -4.83 0.01
C LEU A 62 6.99 -6.03 0.97
N PRO A 63 7.52 -5.86 2.19
CA PRO A 63 7.25 -6.82 3.24
C PRO A 63 5.75 -6.87 3.55
N ARG A 64 5.31 -7.93 4.25
CA ARG A 64 3.90 -8.05 4.67
C ARG A 64 3.56 -6.93 5.67
N PRO A 65 2.53 -6.09 5.41
CA PRO A 65 2.07 -5.07 6.35
C PRO A 65 1.24 -5.67 7.48
N ASP A 66 1.23 -4.99 8.63
CA ASP A 66 0.33 -5.27 9.75
C ASP A 66 -1.02 -4.55 9.59
N ALA A 67 -0.99 -3.36 8.97
CA ALA A 67 -2.19 -2.60 8.62
C ALA A 67 -2.05 -1.91 7.25
N VAL A 68 -3.18 -1.75 6.56
CA VAL A 68 -3.25 -1.09 5.25
C VAL A 68 -4.34 -0.02 5.28
N ALA A 69 -3.99 1.18 4.81
CA ALA A 69 -4.94 2.22 4.46
C ALA A 69 -4.87 2.47 2.95
N ILE A 70 -6.02 2.56 2.28
CA ILE A 70 -6.09 2.77 0.83
C ILE A 70 -7.16 3.79 0.47
N GLY A 71 -6.76 4.81 -0.29
CA GLY A 71 -7.65 5.73 -0.98
C GLY A 71 -7.62 5.44 -2.49
N MET A 72 -8.80 5.32 -3.13
CA MET A 72 -8.85 5.01 -4.56
C MET A 72 -9.74 5.97 -5.34
N ALA A 73 -9.23 6.40 -6.50
CA ALA A 73 -10.01 7.10 -7.51
C ALA A 73 -11.19 6.21 -7.96
N GLY A 74 -12.37 6.82 -8.05
CA GLY A 74 -13.59 6.11 -8.43
C GLY A 74 -14.30 5.38 -7.28
N ALA A 75 -13.69 5.27 -6.10
CA ALA A 75 -14.35 4.78 -4.89
C ALA A 75 -15.23 5.87 -4.27
N LYS A 76 -16.39 6.11 -4.88
CA LYS A 76 -17.45 6.97 -4.34
C LYS A 76 -18.69 6.13 -4.08
N ARG A 77 -19.44 6.47 -3.04
CA ARG A 77 -20.78 5.88 -2.84
C ARG A 77 -21.69 6.34 -3.98
N ARG A 78 -22.50 5.42 -4.49
CA ARG A 78 -23.58 5.74 -5.43
C ARG A 78 -24.74 6.41 -4.70
#